data_AF-A0A2W5YD60-F1
#
_entry.id   AF-A0A2W5YD60-F1
#
_cell.length_a   1.000
_cell.length_b   1.000
_cell.length_c   1.000
_cell.angle_alpha   90.00
_cell.angle_beta   90.00
_cell.angle_gamma   90.00
#
_symmetry.space_group_name_H-M   'P 1'
#
loop_
_entity.id
_entity.type
_entity.pdbx_description
1 polymer ?
#
loop_
_entity_poly.entity_id
_entity_poly.type
_entity_poly.pdbx_seq_one_letter_code
_entity_poly.pdbx_strand_id
1 'polypeptide(L)'
;MNRFFRALFTVGGFLLASIGTAMAMPPFAQSYGMRCEVCHTQVPALNAYGRYLQRTGYASLDPHVLHRSTPFWIGESANYDSQDPNEPHRTEFGNLAIHAAGAFDKNVTFHFQQWIVQAGQPGGIDTAWITFNNLLNRDGHLFVGKMPGTTASPLSQWFDLASFATPEITVGEHAYQLDGNRWGAKFNYVKNSLDAEIGYFGDSSDLSGASAWGQNIEKTVQWRVAHANPTQPLEYGLMGSRGSFPLPEGSFDQYSSITPYLQRDPVGHMPGIFAMYQMAYDANAGQDAIGAPLGSAHSTAATIELYKPLGDKALAAFRKEFQNDGLGTQSQSGNIDLTYHVAPYLHLFLESAMAQNSQPAWRYMLWWTLPLQKVAGAAPAVASTPAVTQTSAPNPTAALSAPVVAEAQVPHPALADLAHGKQIYAQNCSSCHGASGQGGTGPPLRSEHIRKDEAAVILWIKKPAPPMPALYPSVLTEKDVRDVAAFVETLK
;
A
#
# COMPACT_ATOMS: atom_id res chain seq x y z
N MET A 1 -34.29 8.14 23.26
CA MET A 1 -33.08 7.78 22.47
C MET A 1 -32.38 9.01 21.85
N ASN A 2 -32.49 10.22 22.42
CA ASN A 2 -32.14 11.49 21.73
C ASN A 2 -31.14 12.41 22.47
N ARG A 3 -30.47 11.92 23.53
CA ARG A 3 -29.49 12.73 24.30
C ARG A 3 -28.06 12.20 24.25
N PHE A 4 -27.87 10.91 23.99
CA PHE A 4 -26.54 10.31 23.80
C PHE A 4 -25.91 10.72 22.45
N PHE A 5 -26.71 10.80 21.36
CA PHE A 5 -26.20 11.19 20.04
C PHE A 5 -25.76 12.66 19.93
N ARG A 6 -26.39 13.57 20.68
CA ARG A 6 -25.96 14.98 20.70
C ARG A 6 -24.64 15.20 21.45
N ALA A 7 -24.24 14.28 22.32
CA ALA A 7 -22.98 14.41 23.07
C ALA A 7 -21.75 14.06 22.22
N LEU A 8 -21.87 13.22 21.18
CA LEU A 8 -20.77 12.95 20.24
C LEU A 8 -20.48 14.14 19.32
N PHE A 9 -21.50 14.91 18.92
CA PHE A 9 -21.34 16.05 18.00
C PHE A 9 -20.60 17.25 18.60
N THR A 10 -20.54 17.39 19.92
CA THR A 10 -19.83 18.50 20.57
C THR A 10 -18.34 18.23 20.79
N VAL A 11 -17.87 17.00 20.56
CA VAL A 11 -16.44 16.63 20.73
C VAL A 11 -15.61 17.01 19.51
N GLY A 12 -16.21 17.07 18.31
CA GLY A 12 -15.51 17.44 17.07
C GLY A 12 -14.98 18.88 17.03
N GLY A 13 -15.55 19.79 17.83
CA GLY A 13 -15.18 21.21 17.85
C GLY A 13 -13.96 21.55 18.73
N PHE A 14 -13.52 20.67 19.64
CA PHE A 14 -12.55 21.02 20.69
C PHE A 14 -11.17 20.36 20.58
N LEU A 15 -10.89 19.61 19.50
CA LEU A 15 -9.61 18.91 19.33
C LEU A 15 -8.59 19.62 18.40
N LEU A 16 -8.82 20.88 18.06
CA LEU A 16 -7.87 21.72 17.28
C LEU A 16 -6.67 22.25 18.10
N ALA A 17 -6.55 21.88 19.39
CA ALA A 17 -5.58 22.45 20.31
C ALA A 17 -4.59 21.40 20.88
N SER A 18 -3.81 20.75 20.02
CA SER A 18 -2.48 20.23 20.40
C SER A 18 -1.66 19.85 19.17
N ILE A 19 -1.05 20.85 18.52
CA ILE A 19 -0.08 20.63 17.43
C ILE A 19 1.26 20.24 18.09
N GLY A 20 1.34 18.98 18.50
CA GLY A 20 2.60 18.30 18.77
C GLY A 20 3.17 17.69 17.50
N THR A 21 4.47 17.42 17.48
CA THR A 21 5.21 16.78 16.38
C THR A 21 4.48 15.54 15.87
N ALA A 22 4.12 15.55 14.59
CA ALA A 22 3.25 14.59 13.92
C ALA A 22 3.83 13.17 13.95
N MET A 23 3.01 12.20 14.36
CA MET A 23 3.32 10.78 14.19
C MET A 23 2.48 10.21 13.03
N ALA A 24 2.94 9.12 12.41
CA ALA A 24 2.26 8.49 11.28
C ALA A 24 0.97 7.75 11.68
N MET A 25 0.18 7.32 10.69
CA MET A 25 -0.74 6.18 10.86
C MET A 25 -0.22 5.03 10.02
N PRO A 26 -0.37 3.76 10.43
CA PRO A 26 -0.99 3.24 11.68
C PRO A 26 -0.06 3.32 12.92
N PRO A 27 -0.55 2.94 14.13
CA PRO A 27 0.20 2.97 15.38
C PRO A 27 1.56 2.26 15.38
N PHE A 28 1.78 1.29 14.49
CA PHE A 28 3.12 0.76 14.31
C PHE A 28 4.06 1.76 13.66
N ALA A 29 3.64 2.53 12.64
CA ALA A 29 4.49 3.57 12.05
C ALA A 29 4.87 4.62 13.10
N GLN A 30 3.96 4.91 14.05
CA GLN A 30 4.27 5.69 15.25
C GLN A 30 5.30 5.02 16.15
N SER A 31 5.15 3.71 16.38
CA SER A 31 6.08 2.92 17.20
C SER A 31 7.47 2.81 16.60
N TYR A 32 7.58 2.92 15.27
CA TYR A 32 8.85 3.04 14.54
C TYR A 32 9.35 4.49 14.42
N GLY A 33 8.58 5.49 14.85
CA GLY A 33 8.91 6.90 14.64
C GLY A 33 8.97 7.30 13.16
N MET A 34 8.32 6.53 12.27
CA MET A 34 8.27 6.80 10.85
C MET A 34 7.25 7.90 10.52
N ARG A 35 7.53 8.66 9.48
CA ARG A 35 6.60 9.63 8.90
C ARG A 35 5.66 8.92 7.91
N CYS A 36 4.46 9.48 7.69
CA CYS A 36 3.49 8.91 6.75
C CYS A 36 4.08 8.73 5.34
N GLU A 37 4.93 9.66 4.91
CA GLU A 37 5.50 9.68 3.55
C GLU A 37 6.45 8.49 3.27
N VAL A 38 6.87 7.76 4.31
CA VAL A 38 7.65 6.53 4.15
C VAL A 38 6.80 5.47 3.43
N CYS A 39 5.52 5.36 3.77
CA CYS A 39 4.63 4.34 3.22
C CYS A 39 3.63 4.91 2.20
N HIS A 40 3.36 6.21 2.25
CA HIS A 40 2.32 6.84 1.45
C HIS A 40 2.89 7.88 0.49
N THR A 41 2.44 7.84 -0.75
CA THR A 41 2.58 9.00 -1.65
C THR A 41 1.68 10.14 -1.19
N GLN A 42 0.48 9.79 -0.76
CA GLN A 42 -0.49 10.66 -0.11
C GLN A 42 -1.33 9.76 0.79
N VAL A 43 -1.59 10.12 2.03
CA VAL A 43 -2.42 9.27 2.89
C VAL A 43 -3.87 9.25 2.37
N PRO A 44 -4.50 8.06 2.16
CA PRO A 44 -4.00 6.71 2.48
C PRO A 44 -3.36 5.94 1.30
N ALA A 45 -3.28 6.51 0.10
CA ALA A 45 -2.62 5.86 -1.04
C ALA A 45 -1.14 5.52 -0.81
N LEU A 46 -0.84 4.23 -1.00
CA LEU A 46 0.47 3.65 -0.72
C LEU A 46 1.46 3.92 -1.86
N ASN A 47 2.71 4.16 -1.51
CA ASN A 47 3.84 4.09 -2.45
C ASN A 47 4.34 2.62 -2.57
N ALA A 48 5.39 2.38 -3.36
CA ALA A 48 5.98 1.05 -3.55
C ALA A 48 6.34 0.33 -2.24
N TYR A 49 6.90 1.05 -1.26
CA TYR A 49 7.23 0.49 0.04
C TYR A 49 5.97 0.15 0.85
N GLY A 50 4.99 1.05 0.87
CA GLY A 50 3.69 0.81 1.51
C GLY A 50 2.97 -0.41 0.94
N ARG A 51 2.95 -0.57 -0.39
CA ARG A 51 2.38 -1.75 -1.06
C ARG A 51 3.14 -3.03 -0.69
N TYR A 52 4.47 -2.98 -0.63
CA TYR A 52 5.27 -4.10 -0.15
C TYR A 52 4.94 -4.51 1.30
N LEU A 53 4.77 -3.55 2.21
CA LEU A 53 4.34 -3.83 3.58
C LEU A 53 2.96 -4.50 3.63
N GLN A 54 2.00 -4.00 2.84
CA GLN A 54 0.64 -4.57 2.76
C GLN A 54 0.66 -6.00 2.18
N ARG A 55 1.38 -6.22 1.08
CA ARG A 55 1.46 -7.52 0.39
C ARG A 55 2.19 -8.60 1.17
N THR A 56 3.12 -8.20 2.04
CA THR A 56 3.80 -9.10 3.00
C THR A 56 3.00 -9.30 4.29
N GLY A 57 1.76 -8.79 4.36
CA GLY A 57 0.93 -8.85 5.57
C GLY A 57 1.64 -8.24 6.78
N TYR A 58 2.42 -7.18 6.60
CA TYR A 58 3.26 -6.56 7.64
C TYR A 58 4.40 -7.43 8.20
N ALA A 59 4.67 -8.60 7.64
CA ALA A 59 5.69 -9.54 8.14
C ALA A 59 7.13 -9.06 7.97
N SER A 60 7.33 -8.03 7.13
CA SER A 60 8.59 -7.33 6.93
C SER A 60 8.92 -6.35 8.06
N LEU A 61 7.98 -6.09 8.96
CA LEU A 61 8.18 -5.30 10.17
C LEU A 61 8.56 -6.21 11.35
N ASP A 62 9.33 -5.69 12.30
CA ASP A 62 9.64 -6.35 13.57
C ASP A 62 8.34 -6.62 14.38
N PRO A 63 7.99 -7.89 14.62
CA PRO A 63 6.80 -8.27 15.38
C PRO A 63 6.84 -7.81 16.84
N HIS A 64 8.01 -7.61 17.45
CA HIS A 64 8.14 -7.09 18.81
C HIS A 64 7.72 -5.61 18.91
N VAL A 65 7.88 -4.84 17.84
CA VAL A 65 7.38 -3.47 17.78
C VAL A 65 5.88 -3.49 17.53
N LEU A 66 5.40 -4.34 16.61
CA LEU A 66 3.97 -4.49 16.31
C LEU A 66 3.14 -4.90 17.54
N HIS A 67 3.61 -5.89 18.30
CA HIS A 67 2.90 -6.39 19.49
C HIS A 67 2.85 -5.37 20.63
N ARG A 68 3.80 -4.43 20.69
CA ARG A 68 3.81 -3.36 21.72
C ARG A 68 2.98 -2.14 21.33
N SER A 69 2.63 -2.03 20.05
CA SER A 69 1.81 -0.92 19.56
C SER A 69 0.32 -1.19 19.85
N THR A 70 -0.40 -0.18 20.34
CA THR A 70 -1.88 -0.24 20.39
C THR A 70 -2.37 -0.21 18.95
N PRO A 71 -2.95 -1.28 18.39
CA PRO A 71 -3.10 -1.41 16.94
C PRO A 71 -4.21 -0.52 16.36
N PHE A 72 -4.99 0.17 17.21
CA PHE A 72 -6.24 0.79 16.83
C PHE A 72 -6.14 2.29 16.52
N TRP A 73 -6.87 2.71 15.49
CA TRP A 73 -7.15 4.11 15.17
C TRP A 73 -8.57 4.25 14.64
N ILE A 74 -9.09 5.47 14.65
CA ILE A 74 -10.44 5.80 14.20
C ILE A 74 -10.36 6.77 13.03
N GLY A 75 -11.12 6.52 11.97
CA GLY A 75 -11.34 7.47 10.89
C GLY A 75 -12.76 8.01 10.93
N GLU A 76 -12.94 9.29 10.66
CA GLU A 76 -14.27 9.81 10.34
C GLU A 76 -14.17 10.88 9.25
N SER A 77 -15.20 10.97 8.41
CA SER A 77 -15.24 11.95 7.32
C SER A 77 -16.53 12.75 7.23
N ALA A 78 -16.37 13.93 6.66
CA ALA A 78 -17.44 14.77 6.15
C ALA A 78 -17.41 14.74 4.62
N ASN A 79 -18.54 14.36 4.01
CA ASN A 79 -18.64 14.15 2.58
C ASN A 79 -19.68 15.07 1.96
N TYR A 80 -19.54 15.36 0.66
CA TYR A 80 -20.54 16.06 -0.13
C TYR A 80 -20.54 15.50 -1.53
N ASP A 81 -21.74 15.37 -2.12
CA ASP A 81 -21.94 15.00 -3.51
C ASP A 81 -22.99 15.92 -4.13
N SER A 82 -22.65 16.59 -5.23
CA SER A 82 -23.58 17.44 -5.98
C SER A 82 -24.61 16.65 -6.81
N GLN A 83 -24.57 15.32 -6.78
CA GLN A 83 -25.51 14.42 -7.46
C GLN A 83 -26.31 13.56 -6.49
N ASP A 84 -26.18 13.76 -5.18
CA ASP A 84 -27.01 13.08 -4.18
C ASP A 84 -28.50 13.29 -4.51
N PRO A 85 -29.32 12.24 -4.64
CA PRO A 85 -30.74 12.38 -4.95
C PRO A 85 -31.54 13.19 -3.91
N ASN A 86 -31.00 13.41 -2.71
CA ASN A 86 -31.64 14.19 -1.65
C ASN A 86 -31.37 15.68 -1.80
N GLU A 87 -32.45 16.48 -1.86
CA GLU A 87 -32.39 17.94 -1.98
C GLU A 87 -32.88 18.64 -0.69
N PRO A 88 -32.23 19.75 -0.25
CA PRO A 88 -31.01 20.32 -0.83
C PRO A 88 -29.78 19.47 -0.53
N HIS A 89 -28.85 19.34 -1.48
CA HIS A 89 -27.57 18.66 -1.24
C HIS A 89 -26.83 19.29 -0.04
N ARG A 90 -26.39 18.48 0.91
CA ARG A 90 -25.74 18.92 2.15
C ARG A 90 -24.49 18.10 2.42
N THR A 91 -23.61 18.67 3.23
CA THR A 91 -22.51 17.90 3.81
C THR A 91 -23.07 16.82 4.72
N GLU A 92 -22.68 15.58 4.46
CA GLU A 92 -23.01 14.42 5.27
C GLU A 92 -21.89 14.11 6.26
N PHE A 93 -22.29 13.64 7.44
CA PHE A 93 -21.41 13.19 8.51
C PHE A 93 -21.83 11.78 8.94
N GLY A 94 -21.02 11.12 9.77
CA GLY A 94 -21.32 9.76 10.22
C GLY A 94 -20.74 8.69 9.29
N ASN A 95 -19.51 8.89 8.85
CA ASN A 95 -18.69 7.86 8.19
C ASN A 95 -17.56 7.47 9.15
N LEU A 96 -17.94 6.91 10.29
CA LEU A 96 -17.04 6.56 11.39
C LEU A 96 -16.56 5.12 11.23
N ALA A 97 -15.25 4.91 11.16
CA ALA A 97 -14.63 3.60 11.08
C ALA A 97 -13.61 3.36 12.20
N ILE A 98 -13.54 2.12 12.66
CA ILE A 98 -12.46 1.63 13.52
C ILE A 98 -11.54 0.77 12.68
N HIS A 99 -10.24 1.04 12.78
CA HIS A 99 -9.20 0.32 12.08
C HIS A 99 -8.23 -0.29 13.08
N ALA A 100 -7.67 -1.45 12.72
CA ALA A 100 -6.62 -2.11 13.48
C ALA A 100 -5.66 -2.86 12.55
N ALA A 101 -4.36 -2.80 12.84
CA ALA A 101 -3.36 -3.63 12.18
C ALA A 101 -2.23 -3.96 13.14
N GLY A 102 -1.75 -5.20 13.13
CA GLY A 102 -0.72 -5.62 14.06
C GLY A 102 -0.26 -7.07 13.90
N ALA A 103 0.45 -7.56 14.91
CA ALA A 103 0.96 -8.92 14.99
C ALA A 103 0.43 -9.62 16.24
N PHE A 104 -0.06 -10.86 16.09
CA PHE A 104 -0.27 -11.76 17.23
C PHE A 104 1.05 -12.36 17.69
N ASP A 105 1.93 -12.73 16.74
CA ASP A 105 3.28 -13.21 16.99
C ASP A 105 4.19 -12.95 15.77
N LYS A 106 5.39 -13.56 15.76
CA LYS A 106 6.40 -13.40 14.69
C LYS A 106 6.01 -14.00 13.32
N ASN A 107 4.93 -14.76 13.27
CA ASN A 107 4.44 -15.52 12.13
C ASN A 107 3.01 -15.12 11.75
N VAL A 108 2.23 -14.54 12.68
CA VAL A 108 0.82 -14.22 12.45
C VAL A 108 0.55 -12.74 12.65
N THR A 109 0.00 -12.10 11.61
CA THR A 109 -0.42 -10.69 11.61
C THR A 109 -1.88 -10.56 11.22
N PHE A 110 -2.44 -9.37 11.41
CA PHE A 110 -3.84 -9.10 11.12
C PHE A 110 -4.07 -7.67 10.63
N HIS A 111 -5.20 -7.49 9.96
CA HIS A 111 -5.81 -6.20 9.65
C HIS A 111 -7.31 -6.28 9.86
N PHE A 112 -7.88 -5.17 10.29
CA PHE A 112 -9.30 -5.01 10.54
C PHE A 112 -9.72 -3.57 10.24
N GLN A 113 -10.84 -3.41 9.57
CA GLN A 113 -11.54 -2.15 9.36
C GLN A 113 -13.04 -2.42 9.38
N GLN A 114 -13.74 -1.69 10.24
CA GLN A 114 -15.19 -1.76 10.39
C GLN A 114 -15.77 -0.36 10.34
N TRP A 115 -16.75 -0.14 9.47
CA TRP A 115 -17.60 1.03 9.54
C TRP A 115 -18.57 0.87 10.71
N ILE A 116 -18.50 1.74 11.70
CA ILE A 116 -19.49 1.83 12.77
C ILE A 116 -20.74 2.52 12.25
N VAL A 117 -20.53 3.60 11.48
CA VAL A 117 -21.57 4.31 10.75
C VAL A 117 -21.04 4.61 9.35
N GLN A 118 -21.87 4.42 8.33
CA GLN A 118 -21.59 4.77 6.95
C GLN A 118 -22.83 5.43 6.36
N ALA A 119 -22.69 6.64 5.80
CA ALA A 119 -23.81 7.46 5.31
C ALA A 119 -24.98 7.56 6.31
N GLY A 120 -24.66 7.70 7.61
CA GLY A 120 -25.66 7.79 8.68
C GLY A 120 -26.38 6.48 9.04
N GLN A 121 -26.06 5.36 8.39
CA GLN A 121 -26.59 4.03 8.69
C GLN A 121 -25.54 3.16 9.41
N PRO A 122 -25.95 2.08 10.10
CA PRO A 122 -24.99 1.09 10.60
C PRO A 122 -24.11 0.56 9.46
N GLY A 123 -22.79 0.61 9.64
CA GLY A 123 -21.83 0.20 8.63
C GLY A 123 -21.45 -1.29 8.67
N GLY A 124 -20.78 -1.75 7.61
CA GLY A 124 -20.28 -3.12 7.45
C GLY A 124 -18.78 -3.30 7.75
N ILE A 125 -18.34 -4.55 7.78
CA ILE A 125 -16.90 -4.90 7.80
C ILE A 125 -16.35 -4.53 6.43
N ASP A 126 -15.36 -3.64 6.36
CA ASP A 126 -14.70 -3.34 5.08
C ASP A 126 -13.61 -4.37 4.78
N THR A 127 -12.67 -4.54 5.70
CA THR A 127 -11.63 -5.58 5.64
C THR A 127 -11.44 -6.24 7.00
N ALA A 128 -11.20 -7.54 7.01
CA ALA A 128 -10.89 -8.29 8.21
C ALA A 128 -10.15 -9.56 7.81
N TRP A 129 -8.83 -9.58 7.99
CA TRP A 129 -8.01 -10.72 7.61
C TRP A 129 -6.88 -10.99 8.59
N ILE A 130 -6.46 -12.25 8.62
CA ILE A 130 -5.29 -12.75 9.34
C ILE A 130 -4.33 -13.33 8.31
N THR A 131 -3.02 -13.21 8.55
CA THR A 131 -2.02 -13.86 7.70
C THR A 131 -1.09 -14.79 8.46
N PHE A 132 -0.65 -15.84 7.79
CA PHE A 132 0.42 -16.73 8.21
C PHE A 132 1.64 -16.49 7.31
N ASN A 133 2.72 -15.97 7.90
CA ASN A 133 3.85 -15.38 7.20
C ASN A 133 5.13 -16.23 7.23
N ASN A 134 5.06 -17.43 7.79
CA ASN A 134 6.21 -18.34 7.92
C ASN A 134 6.21 -19.44 6.86
N LEU A 135 5.92 -19.06 5.61
CA LEU A 135 5.89 -19.98 4.47
C LEU A 135 7.06 -19.66 3.53
N LEU A 136 7.60 -20.67 2.85
CA LEU A 136 8.67 -20.53 1.84
C LEU A 136 9.84 -19.63 2.28
N ASN A 137 10.43 -19.91 3.44
CA ASN A 137 11.52 -19.11 4.03
C ASN A 137 11.15 -17.64 4.35
N ARG A 138 9.89 -17.40 4.76
CA ARG A 138 9.30 -16.08 5.07
C ARG A 138 9.09 -15.17 3.85
N ASP A 139 9.25 -15.71 2.64
CA ASP A 139 8.86 -15.04 1.40
C ASP A 139 7.37 -15.26 1.07
N GLY A 140 6.68 -16.18 1.77
CA GLY A 140 5.28 -16.56 1.53
C GLY A 140 4.32 -16.16 2.65
N HIS A 141 3.16 -15.63 2.25
CA HIS A 141 2.13 -15.06 3.13
C HIS A 141 0.75 -15.58 2.75
N LEU A 142 0.12 -16.35 3.64
CA LEU A 142 -1.24 -16.87 3.45
C LEU A 142 -2.24 -16.01 4.20
N PHE A 143 -3.13 -15.33 3.50
CA PHE A 143 -4.21 -14.50 4.02
C PHE A 143 -5.53 -15.27 4.05
N VAL A 144 -6.34 -15.07 5.08
CA VAL A 144 -7.71 -15.59 5.20
C VAL A 144 -8.61 -14.51 5.80
N GLY A 145 -9.80 -14.30 5.20
CA GLY A 145 -10.78 -13.31 5.67
C GLY A 145 -11.40 -12.49 4.54
N LYS A 146 -11.85 -11.26 4.86
CA LYS A 146 -12.28 -10.24 3.88
C LYS A 146 -11.12 -9.32 3.56
N MET A 147 -10.64 -9.30 2.33
CA MET A 147 -9.39 -8.64 1.95
C MET A 147 -9.44 -8.10 0.51
N PRO A 148 -8.55 -7.16 0.15
CA PRO A 148 -8.39 -6.74 -1.23
C PRO A 148 -8.02 -7.92 -2.13
N GLY A 149 -8.61 -7.96 -3.33
CA GLY A 149 -8.30 -8.93 -4.39
C GLY A 149 -6.83 -8.93 -4.81
N THR A 150 -6.45 -9.86 -5.69
CA THR A 150 -5.07 -9.97 -6.18
C THR A 150 -4.88 -9.08 -7.41
N THR A 151 -4.76 -7.77 -7.19
CA THR A 151 -4.78 -6.77 -8.28
C THR A 151 -3.70 -5.71 -8.08
N ALA A 152 -3.52 -4.83 -9.07
CA ALA A 152 -2.71 -3.64 -8.84
C ALA A 152 -3.42 -2.73 -7.83
N SER A 153 -2.64 -1.99 -7.04
CA SER A 153 -3.16 -0.99 -6.11
C SER A 153 -2.75 0.39 -6.62
N PRO A 154 -3.46 0.94 -7.64
CA PRO A 154 -3.20 2.29 -8.11
C PRO A 154 -3.50 3.30 -7.01
N LEU A 155 -2.92 4.49 -7.11
CA LEU A 155 -3.17 5.54 -6.11
C LEU A 155 -4.65 5.91 -6.04
N SER A 156 -5.33 5.80 -7.17
CA SER A 156 -6.70 6.20 -7.32
C SER A 156 -7.74 5.32 -6.65
N GLN A 157 -7.37 4.07 -6.33
CA GLN A 157 -8.17 3.20 -5.45
C GLN A 157 -8.55 3.87 -4.13
N TRP A 158 -7.79 4.88 -3.73
CA TRP A 158 -7.95 5.62 -2.49
C TRP A 158 -8.27 7.10 -2.70
N PHE A 159 -8.31 7.58 -3.94
CA PHE A 159 -8.51 9.00 -4.26
C PHE A 159 -9.91 9.30 -4.78
N ASP A 160 -10.50 8.36 -5.52
CA ASP A 160 -11.84 8.54 -6.07
C ASP A 160 -12.86 8.61 -4.94
N LEU A 161 -13.73 9.61 -5.03
CA LEU A 161 -14.88 9.80 -4.14
C LEU A 161 -16.17 9.28 -4.76
N ALA A 162 -16.22 9.19 -6.10
CA ALA A 162 -17.14 8.27 -6.75
C ALA A 162 -16.79 6.83 -6.36
N SER A 163 -17.70 5.88 -6.59
CA SER A 163 -17.35 4.48 -6.57
C SER A 163 -16.15 4.25 -7.49
N PHE A 164 -14.99 4.03 -6.90
CA PHE A 164 -13.79 3.66 -7.61
C PHE A 164 -14.10 2.41 -8.44
N ALA A 165 -13.92 2.53 -9.74
CA ALA A 165 -13.99 1.41 -10.65
C ALA A 165 -12.65 1.39 -11.40
N THR A 166 -11.62 0.71 -10.88
CA THR A 166 -10.64 0.12 -11.82
C THR A 166 -11.46 -0.58 -12.89
N PRO A 167 -11.24 -0.37 -14.21
CA PRO A 167 -12.23 -0.65 -15.24
C PRO A 167 -13.04 -1.91 -14.95
N GLU A 168 -14.18 -1.71 -14.29
CA GLU A 168 -15.07 -2.79 -13.90
C GLU A 168 -15.74 -3.15 -15.21
N ILE A 169 -15.12 -4.08 -15.93
CA ILE A 169 -15.77 -4.60 -17.11
C ILE A 169 -16.90 -5.46 -16.59
N THR A 170 -18.09 -4.89 -16.59
CA THR A 170 -19.31 -5.68 -16.65
C THR A 170 -19.26 -6.43 -17.97
N VAL A 171 -19.05 -7.75 -17.91
CA VAL A 171 -19.25 -8.61 -19.07
C VAL A 171 -20.64 -9.18 -18.93
N GLY A 172 -21.54 -8.84 -19.85
CA GLY A 172 -22.96 -9.21 -19.71
C GLY A 172 -23.59 -8.67 -18.43
N GLU A 173 -24.07 -9.57 -17.58
CA GLU A 173 -24.64 -9.25 -16.25
C GLU A 173 -23.61 -9.25 -15.12
N HIS A 174 -22.34 -9.62 -15.38
CA HIS A 174 -21.33 -9.87 -14.34
C HIS A 174 -20.32 -8.73 -14.24
N ALA A 175 -20.43 -7.92 -13.18
CA ALA A 175 -19.47 -6.86 -12.87
C ALA A 175 -18.19 -7.42 -12.24
N TYR A 176 -17.08 -7.34 -12.97
CA TYR A 176 -15.77 -7.74 -12.47
C TYR A 176 -15.15 -6.64 -11.59
N GLN A 177 -15.40 -6.70 -10.29
CA GLN A 177 -14.74 -5.81 -9.32
C GLN A 177 -13.31 -6.31 -9.03
N LEU A 178 -12.31 -5.63 -9.58
CA LEU A 178 -10.88 -5.85 -9.34
C LEU A 178 -10.41 -5.30 -7.97
N ASP A 179 -11.16 -4.36 -7.42
CA ASP A 179 -10.77 -3.49 -6.32
C ASP A 179 -11.63 -3.65 -5.07
N GLY A 180 -12.73 -4.40 -5.18
CA GLY A 180 -13.59 -4.76 -4.07
C GLY A 180 -12.90 -5.68 -3.04
N ASN A 181 -13.17 -5.41 -1.76
CA ASN A 181 -12.78 -6.28 -0.67
C ASN A 181 -13.63 -7.55 -0.67
N ARG A 182 -13.01 -8.71 -0.92
CA ARG A 182 -13.70 -9.99 -1.04
C ARG A 182 -13.37 -10.94 0.10
N TRP A 183 -14.36 -11.74 0.48
CA TRP A 183 -14.13 -12.86 1.38
C TRP A 183 -13.44 -14.01 0.63
N GLY A 184 -12.38 -14.57 1.22
CA GLY A 184 -11.60 -15.60 0.57
C GLY A 184 -10.33 -16.00 1.31
N ALA A 185 -9.43 -16.61 0.56
CA ALA A 185 -8.06 -16.83 0.96
C ALA A 185 -7.13 -16.48 -0.21
N LYS A 186 -5.99 -15.87 0.08
CA LYS A 186 -4.94 -15.64 -0.93
C LYS A 186 -3.56 -15.97 -0.40
N PHE A 187 -2.70 -16.38 -1.31
CA PHE A 187 -1.29 -16.61 -1.05
C PHE A 187 -0.47 -15.61 -1.85
N ASN A 188 0.41 -14.90 -1.14
CA ASN A 188 1.31 -13.93 -1.71
C ASN A 188 2.76 -14.43 -1.53
N TYR A 189 3.53 -14.42 -2.60
CA TYR A 189 4.95 -14.71 -2.61
C TYR A 189 5.72 -13.46 -3.03
N VAL A 190 6.52 -12.93 -2.12
CA VAL A 190 7.28 -11.69 -2.34
C VAL A 190 8.75 -11.97 -2.07
N LYS A 191 9.58 -11.85 -3.11
CA LYS A 191 11.03 -12.03 -3.01
C LYS A 191 11.77 -11.10 -3.94
N ASN A 192 12.65 -10.27 -3.39
CA ASN A 192 13.38 -9.24 -4.12
C ASN A 192 12.40 -8.30 -4.86
N SER A 193 12.33 -8.41 -6.19
CA SER A 193 11.39 -7.66 -7.02
C SER A 193 10.27 -8.54 -7.59
N LEU A 194 10.24 -9.84 -7.30
CA LEU A 194 9.16 -10.72 -7.72
C LEU A 194 8.04 -10.65 -6.70
N ASP A 195 6.84 -10.41 -7.20
CA ASP A 195 5.61 -10.34 -6.43
C ASP A 195 4.54 -11.15 -7.16
N ALA A 196 4.16 -12.29 -6.59
CA ALA A 196 3.20 -13.21 -7.15
C ALA A 196 2.08 -13.49 -6.15
N GLU A 197 0.84 -13.29 -6.57
CA GLU A 197 -0.35 -13.47 -5.75
C GLU A 197 -1.32 -14.43 -6.45
N ILE A 198 -1.97 -15.29 -5.68
CA ILE A 198 -3.09 -16.11 -6.13
C ILE A 198 -4.14 -16.19 -5.02
N GLY A 199 -5.39 -15.96 -5.36
CA GLY A 199 -6.49 -15.96 -4.40
C GLY A 199 -7.72 -16.68 -4.91
N TYR A 200 -8.45 -17.27 -3.98
CA TYR A 200 -9.77 -17.84 -4.21
C TYR A 200 -10.79 -17.05 -3.38
N PHE A 201 -11.71 -16.41 -4.08
CA PHE A 201 -12.65 -15.46 -3.52
C PHE A 201 -14.08 -15.89 -3.77
N GLY A 202 -14.97 -15.51 -2.85
CA GLY A 202 -16.40 -15.51 -3.07
C GLY A 202 -16.86 -14.26 -3.84
N ASP A 203 -18.16 -14.08 -3.80
CA ASP A 203 -18.89 -12.97 -4.42
C ASP A 203 -18.36 -11.59 -4.03
N SER A 204 -18.51 -10.65 -4.97
CA SER A 204 -18.19 -9.23 -4.84
C SER A 204 -19.18 -8.49 -3.95
N SER A 205 -20.34 -9.08 -3.63
CA SER A 205 -21.26 -8.47 -2.66
C SER A 205 -20.59 -8.22 -1.32
N ASP A 206 -20.97 -7.13 -0.65
CA ASP A 206 -20.52 -6.80 0.69
C ASP A 206 -21.15 -7.78 1.69
N LEU A 207 -20.63 -9.00 1.72
CA LEU A 207 -21.05 -10.07 2.62
C LEU A 207 -20.78 -9.59 4.05
N SER A 208 -21.81 -9.00 4.67
CA SER A 208 -21.68 -8.34 5.98
C SER A 208 -21.50 -9.34 7.13
N GLY A 209 -21.64 -10.65 6.89
CA GLY A 209 -21.52 -11.69 7.91
C GLY A 209 -21.04 -13.05 7.39
N ALA A 210 -20.46 -13.85 8.29
CA ALA A 210 -19.88 -15.17 8.00
C ALA A 210 -20.91 -16.25 7.56
N SER A 211 -22.22 -15.97 7.66
CA SER A 211 -23.29 -16.84 7.16
C SER A 211 -23.67 -16.57 5.70
N ALA A 212 -23.12 -15.53 5.09
CA ALA A 212 -23.42 -15.16 3.70
C ALA A 212 -22.68 -16.04 2.67
N TRP A 213 -21.87 -17.00 3.15
CA TRP A 213 -21.24 -18.05 2.34
C TRP A 213 -22.29 -19.09 1.89
N GLY A 214 -23.06 -18.77 0.85
CA GLY A 214 -24.02 -19.67 0.22
C GLY A 214 -23.42 -20.56 -0.89
N GLN A 215 -24.19 -21.54 -1.37
CA GLN A 215 -23.84 -22.34 -2.56
C GLN A 215 -24.13 -21.61 -3.88
N ASN A 216 -24.98 -20.57 -3.84
CA ASN A 216 -25.42 -19.81 -5.01
C ASN A 216 -24.73 -18.44 -5.10
N ILE A 217 -23.42 -18.40 -4.84
CA ILE A 217 -22.64 -17.16 -4.92
C ILE A 217 -21.47 -17.37 -5.87
N GLU A 218 -21.06 -16.29 -6.54
CA GLU A 218 -19.89 -16.26 -7.41
C GLU A 218 -18.65 -16.86 -6.71
N LYS A 219 -17.83 -17.58 -7.49
CA LYS A 219 -16.51 -18.04 -7.08
C LYS A 219 -15.48 -17.65 -8.11
N THR A 220 -14.35 -17.12 -7.65
CA THR A 220 -13.33 -16.57 -8.55
C THR A 220 -11.95 -16.93 -8.07
N VAL A 221 -11.13 -17.49 -8.96
CA VAL A 221 -9.69 -17.50 -8.81
C VAL A 221 -9.16 -16.21 -9.43
N GLN A 222 -8.43 -15.42 -8.66
CA GLN A 222 -7.69 -14.27 -9.17
C GLN A 222 -6.20 -14.50 -8.98
N TRP A 223 -5.39 -13.93 -9.86
CA TRP A 223 -3.94 -14.05 -9.78
C TRP A 223 -3.26 -12.78 -10.28
N ARG A 224 -2.05 -12.55 -9.80
CA ARG A 224 -1.17 -11.46 -10.23
C ARG A 224 0.28 -11.92 -10.20
N VAL A 225 1.05 -11.54 -11.21
CA VAL A 225 2.51 -11.70 -11.21
C VAL A 225 3.12 -10.40 -11.71
N ALA A 226 4.01 -9.83 -10.91
CA ALA A 226 4.57 -8.53 -11.17
C ALA A 226 6.04 -8.45 -10.79
N HIS A 227 6.73 -7.53 -11.47
CA HIS A 227 7.97 -6.95 -11.02
C HIS A 227 7.63 -5.74 -10.13
N ALA A 228 7.82 -5.86 -8.81
CA ALA A 228 7.55 -4.82 -7.84
C ALA A 228 8.71 -4.74 -6.83
N ASN A 229 9.48 -3.64 -6.86
CA ASN A 229 10.59 -3.43 -5.94
C ASN A 229 10.18 -2.42 -4.85
N PRO A 230 10.37 -2.71 -3.55
CA PRO A 230 9.95 -1.82 -2.47
C PRO A 230 10.67 -0.45 -2.45
N THR A 231 11.81 -0.34 -3.14
CA THR A 231 12.66 0.86 -3.16
C THR A 231 12.61 1.61 -4.49
N GLN A 232 11.90 1.08 -5.48
CA GLN A 232 11.79 1.70 -6.80
C GLN A 232 10.32 2.01 -7.08
N PRO A 233 10.01 3.17 -7.67
CA PRO A 233 8.63 3.58 -7.87
C PRO A 233 7.91 2.80 -8.98
N LEU A 234 8.64 2.05 -9.79
CA LEU A 234 8.12 1.34 -10.96
C LEU A 234 7.66 -0.07 -10.59
N GLU A 235 6.45 -0.41 -11.00
CA GLU A 235 5.90 -1.76 -10.93
C GLU A 235 5.17 -2.07 -12.24
N TYR A 236 5.28 -3.31 -12.72
CA TYR A 236 4.56 -3.77 -13.91
C TYR A 236 4.30 -5.26 -13.82
N GLY A 237 3.25 -5.72 -14.46
CA GLY A 237 2.89 -7.12 -14.39
C GLY A 237 1.67 -7.49 -15.20
N LEU A 238 1.24 -8.72 -14.96
CA LEU A 238 -0.01 -9.27 -15.45
C LEU A 238 -0.87 -9.64 -14.25
N MET A 239 -2.16 -9.39 -14.34
CA MET A 239 -3.15 -9.94 -13.44
C MET A 239 -4.29 -10.55 -14.25
N GLY A 240 -5.11 -11.37 -13.62
CA GLY A 240 -6.27 -11.94 -14.28
C GLY A 240 -7.16 -12.71 -13.33
N SER A 241 -8.25 -13.21 -13.88
CA SER A 241 -9.19 -14.03 -13.13
C SER A 241 -9.81 -15.12 -13.98
N ARG A 242 -10.36 -16.11 -13.29
CA ARG A 242 -11.28 -17.09 -13.82
C ARG A 242 -12.34 -17.36 -12.77
N GLY A 243 -13.59 -17.12 -13.09
CA GLY A 243 -14.68 -17.32 -12.16
C GLY A 243 -15.88 -17.99 -12.79
N SER A 244 -16.84 -18.29 -11.94
CA SER A 244 -18.11 -18.87 -12.33
C SER A 244 -19.26 -18.31 -11.51
N PHE A 245 -20.40 -18.11 -12.16
CA PHE A 245 -21.63 -17.68 -11.53
C PHE A 245 -22.71 -18.77 -11.69
N PRO A 246 -23.39 -19.19 -10.61
CA PRO A 246 -24.46 -20.17 -10.70
C PRO A 246 -25.72 -19.54 -11.30
N LEU A 247 -26.30 -20.18 -12.32
CA LEU A 247 -27.52 -19.73 -13.00
C LEU A 247 -28.78 -20.37 -12.38
N PRO A 248 -29.96 -19.72 -12.45
CA PRO A 248 -31.20 -20.23 -11.85
C PRO A 248 -31.60 -21.65 -12.31
N GLU A 249 -31.25 -22.01 -13.54
CA GLU A 249 -31.48 -23.33 -14.14
C GLU A 249 -30.49 -24.43 -13.69
N GLY A 250 -29.52 -24.08 -12.83
CA GLY A 250 -28.54 -25.01 -12.26
C GLY A 250 -27.28 -25.22 -13.10
N SER A 251 -27.14 -24.54 -14.24
CA SER A 251 -25.89 -24.41 -14.99
C SER A 251 -24.98 -23.35 -14.35
N PHE A 252 -23.76 -23.21 -14.87
CA PHE A 252 -22.83 -22.16 -14.46
C PHE A 252 -22.46 -21.32 -15.67
N ASP A 253 -22.49 -20.01 -15.52
CA ASP A 253 -21.77 -19.12 -16.40
C ASP A 253 -20.28 -19.08 -16.01
N GLN A 254 -19.39 -18.97 -16.99
CA GLN A 254 -17.95 -18.92 -16.82
C GLN A 254 -17.40 -17.66 -17.47
N TYR A 255 -16.53 -16.98 -16.72
CA TYR A 255 -15.82 -15.82 -17.23
C TYR A 255 -14.32 -15.89 -16.95
N SER A 256 -13.55 -15.10 -17.68
CA SER A 256 -12.12 -14.94 -17.47
C SER A 256 -11.63 -13.56 -17.89
N SER A 257 -10.53 -13.12 -17.29
CA SER A 257 -9.86 -11.87 -17.65
C SER A 257 -8.35 -11.99 -17.61
N ILE A 258 -7.69 -11.16 -18.43
CA ILE A 258 -6.25 -10.91 -18.36
C ILE A 258 -5.98 -9.41 -18.57
N THR A 259 -5.11 -8.87 -17.73
CA THR A 259 -4.87 -7.44 -17.61
C THR A 259 -3.37 -7.18 -17.44
N PRO A 260 -2.63 -6.88 -18.51
CA PRO A 260 -1.36 -6.18 -18.40
C PRO A 260 -1.54 -4.81 -17.76
N TYR A 261 -0.60 -4.46 -16.88
CA TYR A 261 -0.57 -3.15 -16.26
C TYR A 261 0.86 -2.65 -16.01
N LEU A 262 0.96 -1.33 -15.87
CA LEU A 262 2.15 -0.59 -15.52
C LEU A 262 1.76 0.48 -14.51
N GLN A 263 2.55 0.63 -13.46
CA GLN A 263 2.40 1.73 -12.52
C GLN A 263 3.73 2.32 -12.12
N ARG A 264 3.76 3.64 -11.94
CA ARG A 264 4.92 4.35 -11.42
C ARG A 264 4.47 5.40 -10.42
N ASP A 265 4.94 5.31 -9.19
CA ASP A 265 4.65 6.34 -8.19
C ASP A 265 5.29 7.68 -8.59
N PRO A 266 4.63 8.81 -8.28
CA PRO A 266 5.27 10.11 -8.42
C PRO A 266 6.41 10.25 -7.41
N VAL A 267 7.56 10.75 -7.86
CA VAL A 267 8.77 10.91 -7.03
C VAL A 267 9.48 12.20 -7.42
N GLY A 268 9.67 13.12 -6.47
CA GLY A 268 10.23 14.44 -6.74
C GLY A 268 9.41 15.18 -7.81
N HIS A 269 10.04 15.54 -8.92
CA HIS A 269 9.38 16.21 -10.05
C HIS A 269 8.80 15.26 -11.10
N MET A 270 9.00 13.96 -10.96
CA MET A 270 8.57 12.97 -11.95
C MET A 270 7.08 12.60 -11.74
N PRO A 271 6.19 12.83 -12.70
CA PRO A 271 4.75 12.60 -12.56
C PRO A 271 4.39 11.12 -12.62
N GLY A 272 3.61 10.63 -11.65
CA GLY A 272 3.19 9.24 -11.60
C GLY A 272 2.27 8.86 -12.75
N ILE A 273 2.18 7.56 -13.02
CA ILE A 273 1.29 6.99 -14.03
C ILE A 273 0.73 5.67 -13.54
N PHE A 274 -0.53 5.39 -13.85
CA PHE A 274 -1.08 4.04 -13.85
C PHE A 274 -1.74 3.79 -15.21
N ALA A 275 -1.48 2.62 -15.78
CA ALA A 275 -2.11 2.21 -17.03
C ALA A 275 -2.38 0.71 -17.00
N MET A 276 -3.56 0.32 -17.45
CA MET A 276 -3.89 -1.09 -17.69
C MET A 276 -4.77 -1.23 -18.91
N TYR A 277 -4.70 -2.42 -19.51
CA TYR A 277 -5.56 -2.85 -20.59
C TYR A 277 -6.10 -4.24 -20.26
N GLN A 278 -7.39 -4.34 -20.01
CA GLN A 278 -8.05 -5.59 -19.67
C GLN A 278 -8.76 -6.16 -20.89
N MET A 279 -8.61 -7.48 -21.05
CA MET A 279 -9.36 -8.29 -21.99
C MET A 279 -10.14 -9.32 -21.19
N ALA A 280 -11.44 -9.45 -21.46
CA ALA A 280 -12.28 -10.40 -20.77
C ALA A 280 -13.16 -11.19 -21.74
N TYR A 281 -13.58 -12.36 -21.27
CA TYR A 281 -14.47 -13.28 -21.97
C TYR A 281 -15.51 -13.80 -20.98
N ASP A 282 -16.75 -13.83 -21.43
CA ASP A 282 -17.90 -14.40 -20.72
C ASP A 282 -18.60 -15.38 -21.67
N ALA A 283 -18.85 -16.60 -21.20
CA ALA A 283 -19.48 -17.65 -21.98
C ALA A 283 -21.00 -17.44 -22.13
N ASN A 284 -21.63 -16.71 -21.21
CA ASN A 284 -23.03 -16.38 -21.19
C ASN A 284 -23.25 -14.97 -20.62
N ALA A 285 -23.21 -13.98 -21.50
CA ALA A 285 -23.38 -12.56 -21.19
C ALA A 285 -24.81 -12.16 -20.77
N GLY A 286 -25.65 -13.11 -20.36
CA GLY A 286 -26.99 -12.89 -19.87
C GLY A 286 -28.03 -12.68 -20.97
N GLN A 287 -29.05 -11.88 -20.65
CA GLN A 287 -30.16 -11.59 -21.55
C GLN A 287 -30.22 -10.11 -21.92
N ASP A 288 -30.77 -9.83 -23.11
CA ASP A 288 -31.06 -8.46 -23.53
C ASP A 288 -32.30 -7.88 -22.81
N ALA A 289 -32.64 -6.62 -23.08
CA ALA A 289 -33.76 -5.93 -22.47
C ALA A 289 -35.15 -6.58 -22.70
N ILE A 290 -35.27 -7.51 -23.66
CA ILE A 290 -36.49 -8.25 -23.96
C ILE A 290 -36.42 -9.73 -23.55
N GLY A 291 -35.35 -10.13 -22.83
CA GLY A 291 -35.16 -11.48 -22.31
C GLY A 291 -34.56 -12.48 -23.31
N ALA A 292 -34.03 -12.02 -24.44
CA ALA A 292 -33.35 -12.89 -25.41
C ALA A 292 -31.90 -13.15 -24.97
N PRO A 293 -31.40 -14.39 -25.04
CA PRO A 293 -30.03 -14.72 -24.63
C PRO A 293 -29.00 -14.05 -25.55
N LEU A 294 -28.00 -13.40 -24.96
CA LEU A 294 -26.94 -12.69 -25.68
C LEU A 294 -25.79 -13.60 -26.15
N GLY A 295 -25.66 -14.79 -25.56
CA GLY A 295 -24.57 -15.73 -25.85
C GLY A 295 -23.24 -15.26 -25.25
N SER A 296 -22.11 -15.68 -25.83
CA SER A 296 -20.79 -15.32 -25.31
C SER A 296 -20.35 -13.92 -25.76
N ALA A 297 -19.65 -13.18 -24.89
CA ALA A 297 -19.14 -11.85 -25.18
C ALA A 297 -17.62 -11.74 -24.95
N HIS A 298 -16.98 -10.88 -25.74
CA HIS A 298 -15.59 -10.47 -25.56
C HIS A 298 -15.52 -8.97 -25.32
N SER A 299 -15.02 -8.59 -24.15
CA SER A 299 -15.01 -7.22 -23.71
C SER A 299 -13.59 -6.72 -23.48
N THR A 300 -13.41 -5.40 -23.59
CA THR A 300 -12.11 -4.76 -23.40
C THR A 300 -12.27 -3.48 -22.62
N ALA A 301 -11.31 -3.16 -21.76
CA ALA A 301 -11.26 -1.85 -21.14
C ALA A 301 -9.83 -1.38 -20.95
N ALA A 302 -9.67 -0.06 -20.95
CA ALA A 302 -8.40 0.61 -20.76
C ALA A 302 -8.58 1.74 -19.76
N THR A 303 -7.59 1.93 -18.89
CA THR A 303 -7.47 3.15 -18.09
C THR A 303 -6.07 3.70 -18.22
N ILE A 304 -5.99 5.03 -18.22
CA ILE A 304 -4.75 5.77 -18.02
C ILE A 304 -4.99 6.82 -16.94
N GLU A 305 -4.06 6.87 -16.01
CA GLU A 305 -4.07 7.80 -14.91
C GLU A 305 -2.74 8.51 -14.82
N LEU A 306 -2.80 9.81 -14.58
CA LEU A 306 -1.63 10.67 -14.44
C LEU A 306 -1.68 11.35 -13.08
N TYR A 307 -0.59 11.26 -12.34
CA TYR A 307 -0.48 11.85 -11.00
C TYR A 307 0.62 12.90 -10.97
N LYS A 308 0.30 14.09 -10.47
CA LYS A 308 1.26 15.19 -10.38
C LYS A 308 1.31 15.75 -8.97
N PRO A 309 2.46 15.65 -8.28
CA PRO A 309 2.69 16.36 -7.03
C PRO A 309 2.62 17.87 -7.25
N LEU A 310 1.88 18.56 -6.40
CA LEU A 310 1.75 20.01 -6.35
C LEU A 310 2.38 20.50 -5.03
N GLY A 311 3.71 20.53 -5.01
CA GLY A 311 4.49 20.75 -3.78
C GLY A 311 4.41 19.55 -2.84
N ASP A 312 4.66 19.79 -1.56
CA ASP A 312 4.75 18.72 -0.54
C ASP A 312 3.40 18.35 0.09
N LYS A 313 2.33 19.06 -0.26
CA LYS A 313 1.03 18.93 0.41
C LYS A 313 -0.08 18.37 -0.46
N ALA A 314 0.11 18.26 -1.77
CA ALA A 314 -0.99 17.98 -2.66
C ALA A 314 -0.60 17.08 -3.83
N LEU A 315 -1.54 16.24 -4.26
CA LEU A 315 -1.42 15.42 -5.44
C LEU A 315 -2.67 15.61 -6.30
N ALA A 316 -2.47 16.06 -7.54
CA ALA A 316 -3.52 16.08 -8.54
C ALA A 316 -3.49 14.78 -9.35
N ALA A 317 -4.65 14.23 -9.66
CA ALA A 317 -4.82 13.08 -10.52
C ALA A 317 -5.75 13.41 -11.69
N PHE A 318 -5.53 12.77 -12.82
CA PHE A 318 -6.45 12.73 -13.94
C PHE A 318 -6.57 11.30 -14.41
N ARG A 319 -7.80 10.77 -14.48
CA ARG A 319 -8.08 9.48 -15.12
C ARG A 319 -8.87 9.66 -16.40
N LYS A 320 -8.56 8.79 -17.37
CA LYS A 320 -9.45 8.48 -18.49
C LYS A 320 -9.65 6.99 -18.62
N GLU A 321 -10.91 6.58 -18.76
CA GLU A 321 -11.33 5.20 -18.96
C GLU A 321 -12.05 5.03 -20.30
N PHE A 322 -11.89 3.84 -20.86
CA PHE A 322 -12.57 3.38 -22.07
C PHE A 322 -13.03 1.96 -21.84
N GLN A 323 -14.29 1.67 -22.14
CA GLN A 323 -14.84 0.32 -22.02
C GLN A 323 -15.62 -0.05 -23.28
N ASN A 324 -15.54 -1.33 -23.63
CA ASN A 324 -16.36 -1.98 -24.65
C ASN A 324 -16.89 -3.26 -24.05
N ASP A 325 -18.21 -3.37 -23.94
CA ASP A 325 -18.90 -4.49 -23.31
C ASP A 325 -18.88 -5.78 -24.16
N GLY A 326 -18.48 -5.67 -25.44
CA GLY A 326 -18.50 -6.80 -26.38
C GLY A 326 -19.89 -7.08 -26.98
N LEU A 327 -20.88 -6.27 -26.63
CA LEU A 327 -22.29 -6.39 -27.04
C LEU A 327 -22.76 -5.17 -27.86
N GLY A 328 -21.86 -4.21 -28.10
CA GLY A 328 -22.09 -3.04 -28.95
C GLY A 328 -22.12 -1.72 -28.20
N THR A 329 -21.99 -1.73 -26.86
CA THR A 329 -21.91 -0.52 -26.04
C THR A 329 -20.44 -0.16 -25.82
N GLN A 330 -20.11 1.07 -26.15
CA GLN A 330 -18.83 1.67 -25.78
C GLN A 330 -19.09 2.85 -24.84
N SER A 331 -18.35 2.89 -23.74
CA SER A 331 -18.46 3.93 -22.74
C SER A 331 -17.08 4.56 -22.47
N GLN A 332 -17.11 5.79 -21.98
CA GLN A 332 -15.94 6.49 -21.52
C GLN A 332 -16.30 7.36 -20.32
N SER A 333 -15.40 7.36 -19.35
CA SER A 333 -15.49 8.10 -18.09
C SER A 333 -14.13 8.73 -17.80
N GLY A 334 -14.10 9.65 -16.87
CA GLY A 334 -12.87 10.20 -16.34
C GLY A 334 -13.13 11.02 -15.09
N ASN A 335 -12.06 11.32 -14.38
CA ASN A 335 -12.09 12.15 -13.19
C ASN A 335 -10.91 13.12 -13.17
N ILE A 336 -11.08 14.18 -12.39
CA ILE A 336 -9.98 15.02 -11.94
C ILE A 336 -10.05 15.03 -10.42
N ASP A 337 -9.00 14.54 -9.79
CA ASP A 337 -8.92 14.48 -8.34
C ASP A 337 -7.83 15.41 -7.82
N LEU A 338 -8.07 15.97 -6.65
CA LEU A 338 -7.08 16.71 -5.89
C LEU A 338 -7.13 16.26 -4.45
N THR A 339 -5.98 15.84 -3.96
CA THR A 339 -5.79 15.59 -2.54
C THR A 339 -4.94 16.70 -1.94
N TYR A 340 -5.23 17.04 -0.69
CA TYR A 340 -4.52 18.07 0.04
C TYR A 340 -4.33 17.65 1.50
N HIS A 341 -3.08 17.66 1.95
CA HIS A 341 -2.70 17.47 3.33
C HIS A 341 -2.92 18.77 4.10
N VAL A 342 -4.06 18.84 4.80
CA VAL A 342 -4.48 20.04 5.55
C VAL A 342 -3.62 20.20 6.79
N ALA A 343 -3.54 19.15 7.59
CA ALA A 343 -2.81 19.08 8.85
C ALA A 343 -2.46 17.60 9.16
N PRO A 344 -1.61 17.31 10.15
CA PRO A 344 -1.46 15.94 10.64
C PRO A 344 -2.83 15.32 10.90
N TYR A 345 -3.05 14.11 10.38
CA TYR A 345 -4.31 13.39 10.53
C TYR A 345 -5.55 14.04 9.90
N LEU A 346 -5.39 15.06 9.05
CA LEU A 346 -6.50 15.73 8.37
C LEU A 346 -6.20 15.86 6.86
N HIS A 347 -7.04 15.21 6.07
CA HIS A 347 -6.87 15.02 4.64
C HIS A 347 -8.11 15.53 3.90
N LEU A 348 -7.90 16.33 2.86
CA LEU A 348 -8.96 16.79 1.98
C LEU A 348 -8.81 16.07 0.63
N PHE A 349 -9.92 15.57 0.12
CA PHE A 349 -10.07 14.98 -1.20
C PHE A 349 -11.15 15.77 -1.93
N LEU A 350 -10.88 16.10 -3.19
CA LEU A 350 -11.79 16.79 -4.09
C LEU A 350 -11.82 15.98 -5.38
N GLU A 351 -13.01 15.78 -5.93
CA GLU A 351 -13.20 15.08 -7.19
C GLU A 351 -14.16 15.88 -8.08
N SER A 352 -13.84 15.89 -9.38
CA SER A 352 -14.80 16.17 -10.44
C SER A 352 -14.92 14.95 -11.36
N ALA A 353 -16.02 14.20 -11.25
CA ALA A 353 -16.29 13.08 -12.14
C ALA A 353 -16.98 13.55 -13.42
N MET A 354 -16.51 13.05 -14.55
CA MET A 354 -16.95 13.40 -15.90
C MET A 354 -17.39 12.13 -16.63
N ALA A 355 -18.69 12.03 -16.92
CA ALA A 355 -19.21 11.01 -17.82
C ALA A 355 -19.62 11.65 -19.15
N GLN A 356 -19.66 10.83 -20.21
CA GLN A 356 -20.09 11.30 -21.52
C GLN A 356 -21.52 11.85 -21.44
N ASN A 357 -21.73 13.06 -21.97
CA ASN A 357 -23.03 13.76 -22.01
C ASN A 357 -23.66 14.08 -20.64
N SER A 358 -22.90 14.11 -19.55
CA SER A 358 -23.39 14.50 -18.21
C SER A 358 -22.82 15.85 -17.76
N GLN A 359 -23.49 16.50 -16.80
CA GLN A 359 -22.85 17.56 -16.01
C GLN A 359 -21.78 16.94 -15.11
N PRO A 360 -20.69 17.67 -14.80
CA PRO A 360 -19.69 17.19 -13.85
C PRO A 360 -20.31 16.99 -12.46
N ALA A 361 -19.99 15.87 -11.83
CA ALA A 361 -20.30 15.65 -10.42
C ALA A 361 -19.18 16.26 -9.58
N TRP A 362 -19.53 17.07 -8.58
CA TRP A 362 -18.56 17.66 -7.67
C TRP A 362 -18.66 16.99 -6.31
N ARG A 363 -17.53 16.45 -5.85
CA ARG A 363 -17.45 15.79 -4.54
C ARG A 363 -16.31 16.34 -3.71
N TYR A 364 -16.49 16.31 -2.40
CA TYR A 364 -15.38 16.43 -1.47
C TYR A 364 -15.51 15.45 -0.32
N MET A 365 -14.37 15.08 0.23
CA MET A 365 -14.25 14.37 1.49
C MET A 365 -13.20 15.07 2.34
N LEU A 366 -13.59 15.51 3.53
CA LEU A 366 -12.66 15.91 4.58
C LEU A 366 -12.57 14.75 5.58
N TRP A 367 -11.40 14.12 5.67
CA TRP A 367 -11.17 12.93 6.48
C TRP A 367 -10.21 13.21 7.62
N TRP A 368 -10.63 12.93 8.86
CA TRP A 368 -9.81 13.04 10.05
C TRP A 368 -9.64 11.70 10.76
N THR A 369 -8.47 11.50 11.35
CA THR A 369 -7.95 10.16 11.46
C THR A 369 -7.08 10.01 12.71
N LEU A 370 -7.70 9.54 13.80
CA LEU A 370 -7.21 9.71 15.16
C LEU A 370 -6.64 8.40 15.72
N PRO A 371 -5.37 8.36 16.15
CA PRO A 371 -4.87 7.23 16.94
C PRO A 371 -5.57 7.21 18.31
N LEU A 372 -5.98 6.03 18.77
CA LEU A 372 -6.75 5.90 20.02
C LEU A 372 -5.91 6.09 21.31
N GLN A 373 -4.59 6.20 21.21
CA GLN A 373 -3.72 6.59 22.32
C GLN A 373 -2.52 7.41 21.83
N LYS A 374 -2.02 8.28 22.71
CA LYS A 374 -0.67 8.88 22.59
C LYS A 374 0.32 7.79 22.98
N VAL A 375 1.21 7.37 22.09
CA VAL A 375 2.29 6.42 22.44
C VAL A 375 3.08 7.02 23.61
N ALA A 376 3.00 6.39 24.78
CA ALA A 376 3.88 6.74 25.89
C ALA A 376 5.30 6.33 25.49
N GLY A 377 6.14 7.33 25.22
CA GLY A 377 7.53 7.10 24.79
C GLY A 377 7.77 7.19 23.28
N ALA A 378 7.04 8.05 22.56
CA ALA A 378 7.52 8.51 21.26
C ALA A 378 8.92 9.13 21.45
N ALA A 379 9.94 8.55 20.81
CA ALA A 379 11.26 9.16 20.74
C ALA A 379 11.09 10.60 20.19
N PRO A 380 11.81 11.60 20.73
CA PRO A 380 11.63 12.99 20.32
C PRO A 380 11.79 13.10 18.81
N ALA A 381 10.82 13.76 18.17
CA ALA A 381 10.86 14.04 16.75
C ALA A 381 12.14 14.80 16.41
N VAL A 382 13.03 14.15 15.66
CA VAL A 382 14.19 14.83 15.07
C VAL A 382 13.64 15.75 13.99
N ALA A 383 13.80 17.06 14.17
CA ALA A 383 13.41 18.06 13.21
C ALA A 383 14.09 17.78 11.85
N SER A 384 13.31 17.41 10.84
CA SER A 384 13.80 17.29 9.47
C SER A 384 13.66 18.64 8.76
N THR A 385 14.80 19.26 8.45
CA THR A 385 14.93 20.35 7.46
C THR A 385 14.65 19.79 6.05
N PRO A 386 14.04 20.53 5.10
CA PRO A 386 13.35 19.95 3.96
C PRO A 386 14.26 19.58 2.77
N ALA A 387 13.65 18.83 1.85
CA ALA A 387 14.04 18.49 0.47
C ALA A 387 15.21 17.50 0.27
N VAL A 388 14.85 16.24 0.03
CA VAL A 388 15.67 15.33 -0.78
C VAL A 388 15.56 15.81 -2.23
N THR A 389 16.48 16.67 -2.64
CA THR A 389 16.73 16.94 -4.06
C THR A 389 17.31 15.67 -4.67
N GLN A 390 16.50 14.91 -5.40
CA GLN A 390 16.99 13.81 -6.23
C GLN A 390 17.71 14.41 -7.44
N THR A 391 19.03 14.51 -7.37
CA THR A 391 19.87 14.78 -8.53
C THR A 391 19.94 13.54 -9.42
N SER A 392 19.68 13.77 -10.70
CA SER A 392 19.77 12.84 -11.82
C SER A 392 21.17 12.24 -11.97
N ALA A 393 21.23 10.95 -12.29
CA ALA A 393 22.44 10.29 -12.79
C ALA A 393 22.34 10.10 -14.32
N PRO A 394 23.45 10.22 -15.07
CA PRO A 394 23.46 10.08 -16.53
C PRO A 394 23.51 8.62 -16.98
N ASN A 395 23.01 8.40 -18.20
CA ASN A 395 23.08 7.15 -19.00
C ASN A 395 24.47 6.49 -19.00
N PRO A 396 24.50 5.15 -19.11
CA PRO A 396 25.55 4.47 -19.84
C PRO A 396 24.97 3.56 -20.94
N THR A 397 25.32 3.84 -22.19
CA THR A 397 25.37 2.86 -23.27
C THR A 397 26.74 2.16 -23.29
N ALA A 398 26.73 0.90 -23.74
CA ALA A 398 27.87 0.03 -24.13
C ALA A 398 28.65 -0.62 -22.94
N ALA A 399 29.05 -1.89 -22.94
CA ALA A 399 29.03 -2.97 -23.93
C ALA A 399 29.13 -4.35 -23.23
N LEU A 400 28.68 -5.38 -23.93
CA LEU A 400 28.85 -6.81 -23.65
C LEU A 400 30.32 -7.27 -23.84
N SER A 401 30.79 -8.26 -23.05
CA SER A 401 31.40 -9.54 -23.51
C SER A 401 32.08 -10.32 -22.36
N ALA A 402 31.99 -11.66 -22.43
CA ALA A 402 32.23 -12.67 -21.39
C ALA A 402 33.70 -13.24 -21.36
N PRO A 403 33.99 -14.49 -20.94
CA PRO A 403 34.06 -15.08 -19.57
C PRO A 403 35.41 -15.81 -19.29
N VAL A 404 35.90 -15.95 -18.04
CA VAL A 404 36.99 -16.91 -17.71
C VAL A 404 36.95 -17.42 -16.25
N VAL A 405 36.65 -18.72 -16.12
CA VAL A 405 37.21 -19.80 -15.25
C VAL A 405 37.09 -19.72 -13.72
N ALA A 406 36.51 -20.80 -13.17
CA ALA A 406 36.47 -21.17 -11.76
C ALA A 406 37.75 -21.91 -11.33
N GLU A 407 38.27 -21.61 -10.14
CA GLU A 407 39.23 -22.44 -9.44
C GLU A 407 38.97 -22.44 -7.92
N ALA A 408 39.30 -23.57 -7.28
CA ALA A 408 38.77 -24.03 -6.01
C ALA A 408 39.48 -23.48 -4.75
N GLN A 409 38.71 -23.49 -3.66
CA GLN A 409 38.90 -23.05 -2.27
C GLN A 409 40.27 -23.31 -1.60
N VAL A 410 40.74 -22.27 -0.90
CA VAL A 410 41.44 -22.33 0.41
C VAL A 410 40.56 -21.53 1.40
N PRO A 411 40.32 -21.97 2.65
CA PRO A 411 39.38 -21.30 3.56
C PRO A 411 39.95 -19.95 4.02
N HIS A 412 39.59 -18.90 3.29
CA HIS A 412 39.74 -17.51 3.72
C HIS A 412 38.79 -17.22 4.88
N PRO A 413 39.16 -16.33 5.82
CA PRO A 413 38.21 -15.81 6.81
C PRO A 413 36.99 -15.28 6.06
N ALA A 414 35.79 -15.71 6.47
CA ALA A 414 34.55 -15.40 5.78
C ALA A 414 34.53 -13.94 5.31
N LEU A 415 34.54 -13.75 3.98
CA LEU A 415 34.50 -12.44 3.35
C LEU A 415 33.35 -11.65 3.98
N ALA A 416 33.67 -10.44 4.44
CA ALA A 416 32.69 -9.56 5.06
C ALA A 416 31.53 -9.31 4.09
N ASP A 417 30.30 -9.45 4.58
CA ASP A 417 29.09 -9.22 3.78
C ASP A 417 28.75 -7.73 3.81
N LEU A 418 29.11 -7.01 2.74
CA LEU A 418 28.89 -5.56 2.63
C LEU A 418 27.41 -5.17 2.66
N ALA A 419 26.51 -6.03 2.15
CA ALA A 419 25.08 -5.74 2.15
C ALA A 419 24.53 -5.84 3.58
N HIS A 420 24.94 -6.87 4.31
CA HIS A 420 24.62 -7.03 5.73
C HIS A 420 25.26 -5.93 6.59
N GLY A 421 26.52 -5.59 6.32
CA GLY A 421 27.23 -4.49 6.98
C GLY A 421 26.53 -3.14 6.78
N LYS A 422 26.03 -2.88 5.57
CA LYS A 422 25.22 -1.69 5.27
C LYS A 422 23.91 -1.66 6.06
N GLN A 423 23.25 -2.81 6.22
CA GLN A 423 22.02 -2.91 7.03
C GLN A 423 22.31 -2.64 8.51
N ILE A 424 23.35 -3.26 9.06
CA ILE A 424 23.79 -3.04 10.45
C ILE A 424 24.18 -1.58 10.66
N TYR A 425 24.93 -0.99 9.73
CA TYR A 425 25.30 0.43 9.76
C TYR A 425 24.07 1.33 9.78
N ALA A 426 23.10 1.06 8.89
CA ALA A 426 21.86 1.82 8.83
C ALA A 426 21.07 1.74 10.14
N GLN A 427 21.02 0.57 10.77
CA GLN A 427 20.25 0.33 12.00
C GLN A 427 20.93 0.87 13.27
N ASN A 428 22.26 0.76 13.36
CA ASN A 428 22.97 0.92 14.63
C ASN A 428 24.00 2.07 14.64
N CYS A 429 24.52 2.48 13.48
CA CYS A 429 25.64 3.44 13.39
C CYS A 429 25.22 4.78 12.77
N SER A 430 24.25 4.75 11.85
CA SER A 430 23.88 5.89 11.02
C SER A 430 23.24 7.04 11.80
N SER A 431 22.63 6.76 12.95
CA SER A 431 22.00 7.77 13.82
C SER A 431 23.00 8.77 14.38
N CYS A 432 24.25 8.33 14.65
CA CYS A 432 25.32 9.19 15.12
C CYS A 432 26.29 9.60 13.99
N HIS A 433 26.64 8.67 13.10
CA HIS A 433 27.67 8.87 12.07
C HIS A 433 27.10 9.30 10.70
N GLY A 434 25.78 9.46 10.59
CA GLY A 434 25.08 9.84 9.37
C GLY A 434 24.86 8.68 8.40
N ALA A 435 23.76 8.72 7.64
CA ALA A 435 23.33 7.67 6.71
C ALA A 435 24.35 7.29 5.62
N SER A 436 25.26 8.20 5.29
CA SER A 436 26.35 8.02 4.32
C SER A 436 27.73 8.26 4.93
N GLY A 437 27.86 8.11 6.26
CA GLY A 437 29.12 8.36 6.98
C GLY A 437 29.51 9.82 7.12
N GLN A 438 28.63 10.77 6.80
CA GLN A 438 28.97 12.19 6.79
C GLN A 438 29.16 12.82 8.18
N GLY A 439 28.90 12.06 9.25
CA GLY A 439 28.94 12.53 10.63
C GLY A 439 27.61 13.13 11.09
N GLY A 440 27.62 13.65 12.31
CA GLY A 440 26.47 14.24 12.98
C GLY A 440 26.80 14.46 14.44
N THR A 441 26.08 13.77 15.34
CA THR A 441 26.44 13.70 16.76
C THR A 441 27.74 12.93 17.00
N GLY A 442 28.04 11.94 16.16
CA GLY A 442 29.33 11.26 16.08
C GLY A 442 30.21 11.83 14.95
N PRO A 443 31.52 11.55 14.96
CA PRO A 443 32.44 12.02 13.92
C PRO A 443 32.10 11.41 12.55
N PRO A 444 32.50 12.05 11.43
CA PRO A 444 32.34 11.47 10.11
C PRO A 444 33.14 10.17 9.96
N LEU A 445 32.58 9.23 9.21
CA LEU A 445 33.17 7.95 8.82
C LEU A 445 33.42 7.84 7.31
N ARG A 446 33.05 8.86 6.53
CA ARG A 446 33.51 8.99 5.14
C ARG A 446 35.03 9.01 5.10
N SER A 447 35.59 8.24 4.17
CA SER A 447 37.02 8.06 4.00
C SER A 447 37.73 7.63 5.31
N GLU A 448 37.06 6.86 6.18
CA GLU A 448 37.69 6.36 7.43
C GLU A 448 38.91 5.48 7.13
N HIS A 449 38.90 4.77 5.99
CA HIS A 449 40.03 3.96 5.49
C HIS A 449 41.36 4.74 5.35
N ILE A 450 41.32 6.08 5.29
CA ILE A 450 42.52 6.94 5.26
C ILE A 450 43.08 7.16 6.68
N ARG A 451 42.23 7.07 7.71
CA ARG A 451 42.56 7.33 9.12
C ARG A 451 42.82 6.07 9.92
N LYS A 452 42.12 4.97 9.59
CA LYS A 452 42.21 3.67 10.26
C LYS A 452 42.07 2.58 9.20
N ASP A 453 42.76 1.47 9.41
CA ASP A 453 42.50 0.25 8.65
C ASP A 453 41.29 -0.50 9.22
N GLU A 454 40.72 -1.42 8.46
CA GLU A 454 39.54 -2.20 8.84
C GLU A 454 39.71 -2.91 10.20
N ALA A 455 40.91 -3.41 10.50
CA ALA A 455 41.21 -4.06 11.78
C ALA A 455 41.11 -3.08 12.96
N ALA A 456 41.61 -1.86 12.80
CA ALA A 456 41.46 -0.80 13.79
C ALA A 456 40.00 -0.35 13.94
N VAL A 457 39.22 -0.34 12.85
CA VAL A 457 37.77 -0.06 12.90
C VAL A 457 37.02 -1.15 13.67
N ILE A 458 37.31 -2.43 13.42
CA ILE A 458 36.75 -3.58 14.16
C ILE A 458 37.05 -3.45 15.65
N LEU A 459 38.29 -3.14 16.02
CA LEU A 459 38.68 -2.99 17.43
C LEU A 459 37.94 -1.82 18.09
N TRP A 460 37.76 -0.72 17.37
CA TRP A 460 37.03 0.45 17.86
C TRP A 460 35.55 0.15 18.10
N ILE A 461 34.89 -0.61 17.21
CA ILE A 461 33.49 -1.03 17.37
C ILE A 461 33.34 -1.98 18.56
N LYS A 462 34.30 -2.88 18.79
CA LYS A 462 34.26 -3.81 19.94
C LYS A 462 34.49 -3.13 21.28
N LYS A 463 35.29 -2.07 21.30
CA LYS A 463 35.68 -1.34 22.53
C LYS A 463 35.70 0.17 22.28
N PRO A 464 34.52 0.82 22.14
CA PRO A 464 34.46 2.23 21.86
C PRO A 464 34.79 3.08 23.10
N ALA A 465 35.34 4.28 22.88
CA ALA A 465 35.49 5.29 23.93
C ALA A 465 34.20 6.12 24.09
N PRO A 466 33.82 6.53 25.32
CA PRO A 466 32.70 7.45 25.52
C PRO A 466 32.86 8.74 24.70
N PRO A 467 31.78 9.30 24.11
CA PRO A 467 30.36 8.98 24.35
C PRO A 467 29.77 7.89 23.43
N MET A 468 30.58 7.18 22.63
CA MET A 468 30.08 6.15 21.72
C MET A 468 29.61 4.90 22.49
N PRO A 469 28.36 4.42 22.29
CA PRO A 469 27.82 3.29 23.02
C PRO A 469 28.48 1.96 22.61
N ALA A 470 28.67 1.05 23.57
CA ALA A 470 29.18 -0.29 23.32
C ALA A 470 28.04 -1.23 22.88
N LEU A 471 28.05 -1.61 21.60
CA LEU A 471 27.01 -2.46 21.00
C LEU A 471 27.45 -3.94 20.85
N TYR A 472 28.74 -4.23 20.93
CA TYR A 472 29.28 -5.60 20.98
C TYR A 472 29.63 -5.98 22.43
N PRO A 473 29.39 -7.21 22.89
CA PRO A 473 28.83 -8.37 22.16
C PRO A 473 27.30 -8.52 22.27
N SER A 474 26.58 -7.49 22.75
CA SER A 474 25.16 -7.59 23.09
C SER A 474 24.22 -7.47 21.89
N VAL A 475 24.35 -6.39 21.12
CA VAL A 475 23.54 -6.09 19.93
C VAL A 475 24.22 -6.62 18.67
N LEU A 476 25.56 -6.57 18.62
CA LEU A 476 26.36 -7.00 17.49
C LEU A 476 27.13 -8.28 17.81
N THR A 477 27.09 -9.24 16.89
CA THR A 477 27.92 -10.44 16.92
C THR A 477 29.32 -10.17 16.34
N GLU A 478 30.23 -11.14 16.50
CA GLU A 478 31.55 -11.11 15.86
C GLU A 478 31.49 -10.92 14.35
N LYS A 479 30.50 -11.50 13.68
CA LYS A 479 30.33 -11.36 12.23
C LYS A 479 29.82 -9.96 11.88
N ASP A 480 28.86 -9.45 12.63
CA ASP A 480 28.25 -8.14 12.39
C ASP A 480 29.28 -7.01 12.48
N VAL A 481 30.20 -7.12 13.45
CA VAL A 481 31.30 -6.16 13.59
C VAL A 481 32.22 -6.17 12.36
N ARG A 482 32.52 -7.36 11.80
CA ARG A 482 33.33 -7.46 10.58
C ARG A 482 32.59 -6.90 9.37
N ASP A 483 31.33 -7.28 9.20
CA ASP A 483 30.51 -6.84 8.09
C ASP A 483 30.34 -5.30 8.09
N VAL A 484 30.05 -4.70 9.26
CA VAL A 484 29.87 -3.25 9.37
C VAL A 484 31.20 -2.49 9.23
N ALA A 485 32.31 -3.04 9.72
CA ALA A 485 33.63 -2.43 9.52
C ALA A 485 34.01 -2.41 8.04
N ALA A 486 33.86 -3.53 7.33
CA ALA A 486 34.08 -3.60 5.90
C ALA A 486 33.17 -2.63 5.12
N PHE A 487 31.91 -2.46 5.53
CA PHE A 487 31.03 -1.46 4.93
C PHE A 487 31.54 -0.02 5.16
N VAL A 488 32.01 0.32 6.37
CA VAL A 488 32.57 1.64 6.69
C VAL A 488 33.76 1.97 5.78
N GLU A 489 34.60 0.99 5.45
CA GLU A 489 35.73 1.18 4.51
C GLU A 489 35.25 1.61 3.10
N THR A 490 34.04 1.23 2.69
CA THR A 490 33.46 1.61 1.39
C THR A 490 32.93 3.05 1.34
N LEU A 491 32.75 3.69 2.50
CA LEU A 491 32.22 5.05 2.58
C LEU A 491 33.31 6.04 2.12
N LYS A 492 33.06 6.72 1.00
CA LYS A 492 33.99 7.72 0.43
C LYS A 492 33.66 9.14 0.89
#